data_AF-A0A6N2CE36-F1
#
_entry.id   AF-A0A6N2CE36-F1
#
_cell.length_a   1.000
_cell.length_b   1.000
_cell.length_c   1.000
_cell.angle_alpha   90.00
_cell.angle_beta   90.00
_cell.angle_gamma   90.00
#
_symmetry.space_group_name_H-M   'P 1'
#
loop_
_entity.id
_entity.type
_entity.pdbx_description
1 polymer ?
#
loop_
_entity_poly.entity_id
_entity_poly.type
_entity_poly.pdbx_seq_one_letter_code
_entity_poly.pdbx_strand_id
1 'polypeptide(L)'
;MMDLDEDDTRRVKEIMKAAQIHLVVATLLVTVTFAAGFTLPGGFENDHDSPHKGMAILVKKPAFCAFVVTNAIAFVGSAGAVFSYFVMAANHRPKTKEELRVLKNIYRVATILQFLAMSAVVIAFVTGLYATLSHSVSLATSVCAIGCLSFIIYVLVLLLIYKGLTGETTNQ
;
A
#
# COMPACT_ATOMS: atom_id res chain seq x y z
N MET A 1 -17.93 16.65 28.94
CA MET A 1 -17.70 15.36 28.27
C MET A 1 -18.98 14.99 27.55
N MET A 2 -18.95 14.74 26.23
CA MET A 2 -20.12 14.26 25.50
C MET A 2 -19.93 12.77 25.26
N ASP A 3 -20.74 11.96 25.93
CA ASP A 3 -20.71 10.50 25.80
C ASP A 3 -21.22 10.07 24.41
N LEU A 4 -20.87 8.85 24.02
CA LEU A 4 -21.29 8.27 22.74
C LEU A 4 -22.73 7.78 22.80
N ASP A 5 -23.46 8.01 21.73
CA ASP A 5 -24.78 7.40 21.53
C ASP A 5 -24.67 6.00 20.89
N GLU A 6 -25.82 5.33 20.76
CA GLU A 6 -25.89 3.97 20.19
C GLU A 6 -25.43 3.94 18.71
N ASP A 7 -25.68 5.01 17.94
CA ASP A 7 -25.26 5.08 16.53
C ASP A 7 -23.75 5.25 16.41
N ASP A 8 -23.15 6.11 17.22
CA ASP A 8 -21.70 6.27 17.34
C ASP A 8 -21.04 4.93 17.70
N THR A 9 -21.59 4.21 18.67
CA THR A 9 -21.10 2.88 19.09
C THR A 9 -21.20 1.85 17.97
N ARG A 10 -22.27 1.89 17.18
CA ARG A 10 -22.45 1.05 15.98
C ARG A 10 -21.40 1.38 14.92
N ARG A 11 -21.17 2.66 14.61
CA ARG A 11 -20.15 3.10 13.64
C ARG A 11 -18.75 2.66 14.04
N VAL A 12 -18.41 2.74 15.33
CA VAL A 12 -17.12 2.24 15.85
C VAL A 12 -16.96 0.75 15.57
N LYS A 13 -17.98 -0.07 15.86
CA LYS A 13 -17.92 -1.51 15.60
C LYS A 13 -17.67 -1.80 14.12
N GLU A 14 -18.34 -1.09 13.21
CA GLU A 14 -18.15 -1.26 11.77
C GLU A 14 -16.75 -0.81 11.31
N ILE A 15 -16.24 0.32 11.79
CA ILE A 15 -14.87 0.78 11.51
C ILE A 15 -13.85 -0.24 12.00
N MET A 16 -14.02 -0.79 13.20
CA MET A 16 -13.11 -1.80 13.75
C MET A 16 -13.13 -3.08 12.92
N LYS A 17 -14.30 -3.55 12.47
CA LYS A 17 -14.39 -4.71 11.56
C LYS A 17 -13.66 -4.45 10.24
N ALA A 18 -13.89 -3.29 9.61
CA ALA A 18 -13.20 -2.92 8.38
C ALA A 18 -11.67 -2.82 8.58
N ALA A 19 -11.24 -2.23 9.70
CA ALA A 19 -9.83 -2.14 10.07
C ALA A 19 -9.16 -3.51 10.23
N GLN A 20 -9.87 -4.53 10.75
CA GLN A 20 -9.34 -5.90 10.81
C GLN A 20 -9.10 -6.48 9.42
N ILE A 21 -10.03 -6.28 8.48
CA ILE A 21 -9.87 -6.73 7.10
C ILE A 21 -8.68 -6.01 6.45
N HIS A 22 -8.61 -4.68 6.59
CA HIS A 22 -7.50 -3.91 6.03
C HIS A 22 -6.15 -4.23 6.67
N LEU A 23 -6.10 -4.58 7.96
CA LEU A 23 -4.90 -5.03 8.65
C LEU A 23 -4.35 -6.31 8.03
N VAL A 24 -5.21 -7.27 7.68
CA VAL A 24 -4.79 -8.49 6.98
C VAL A 24 -4.18 -8.14 5.64
N VAL A 25 -4.84 -7.29 4.85
CA VAL A 25 -4.30 -6.84 3.55
C VAL A 25 -2.96 -6.12 3.72
N ALA A 26 -2.85 -5.20 4.68
CA ALA A 26 -1.61 -4.48 4.96
C ALA A 26 -0.47 -5.43 5.34
N THR A 27 -0.75 -6.40 6.21
CA THR A 27 0.22 -7.42 6.62
C THR A 27 0.67 -8.26 5.43
N LEU A 28 -0.25 -8.66 4.55
CA LEU A 28 0.09 -9.37 3.31
C LEU A 28 1.04 -8.54 2.44
N LEU A 29 0.78 -7.25 2.24
CA LEU A 29 1.68 -6.37 1.48
C LEU A 29 3.06 -6.24 2.13
N VAL A 30 3.12 -6.11 3.46
CA VAL A 30 4.41 -6.13 4.20
C VAL A 30 5.18 -7.40 3.89
N THR A 31 4.54 -8.57 3.97
CA THR A 31 5.23 -9.85 3.71
C THR A 31 5.70 -10.00 2.26
N VAL A 32 4.86 -9.63 1.28
CA VAL A 32 5.19 -9.73 -0.14
C VAL A 32 6.32 -8.76 -0.52
N THR A 33 6.26 -7.51 -0.05
CA THR A 33 7.28 -6.49 -0.34
C THR A 33 8.59 -6.80 0.38
N PHE A 34 8.53 -7.33 1.61
CA PHE A 34 9.70 -7.85 2.31
C PHE A 34 10.37 -8.97 1.51
N ALA A 35 9.62 -9.99 1.11
CA ALA A 35 10.13 -11.09 0.31
C ALA A 35 10.77 -10.57 -1.00
N ALA A 36 10.05 -9.72 -1.74
CA ALA A 36 10.52 -9.12 -2.99
C ALA A 36 11.81 -8.30 -2.82
N GLY A 37 12.01 -7.66 -1.66
CA GLY A 37 13.23 -6.91 -1.35
C GLY A 37 14.46 -7.80 -1.20
N PHE A 38 14.31 -9.04 -0.76
CA PHE A 38 15.41 -10.00 -0.62
C PHE A 38 15.55 -10.93 -1.84
N THR A 39 14.48 -11.17 -2.58
CA THR A 39 14.50 -11.96 -3.81
C THR A 39 14.70 -11.07 -5.04
N LEU A 40 15.83 -10.34 -5.07
CA LEU A 40 16.06 -9.31 -6.09
C LEU A 40 16.06 -9.91 -7.51
N PRO A 41 15.32 -9.30 -8.45
CA PRO A 41 15.29 -9.75 -9.83
C PRO A 41 16.68 -9.68 -10.47
N GLY A 42 17.10 -10.78 -11.09
CA GLY A 42 18.36 -10.87 -11.84
C GLY A 42 19.59 -11.32 -11.04
N GLY A 43 19.44 -11.61 -9.74
CA GLY A 43 20.51 -12.21 -8.93
C GLY A 43 21.67 -11.27 -8.60
N PHE A 44 22.72 -11.82 -8.01
CA PHE A 44 23.92 -11.10 -7.58
C PHE A 44 25.10 -11.37 -8.51
N GLU A 45 25.93 -10.35 -8.71
CA GLU A 45 27.18 -10.44 -9.45
C GLU A 45 28.10 -11.43 -8.73
N ASN A 46 28.46 -12.51 -9.40
CA ASN A 46 29.27 -13.58 -8.83
C ASN A 46 30.67 -13.65 -9.44
N ASP A 47 30.99 -12.77 -10.39
CA ASP A 47 32.29 -12.77 -11.05
C ASP A 47 33.41 -12.33 -10.10
N HIS A 48 34.47 -13.13 -10.04
CA HIS A 48 35.51 -13.05 -9.01
C HIS A 48 36.41 -11.82 -9.15
N ASP A 49 36.53 -11.29 -10.37
CA ASP A 49 37.36 -10.13 -10.72
C ASP A 49 36.55 -8.83 -10.84
N SER A 50 35.24 -8.87 -10.58
CA SER A 50 34.40 -7.68 -10.63
C SER A 50 34.49 -6.89 -9.31
N PRO A 51 34.65 -5.55 -9.34
CA PRO A 51 34.56 -4.72 -8.15
C PRO A 51 33.13 -4.64 -7.57
N HIS A 52 32.15 -5.29 -8.22
CA HIS A 52 30.73 -5.26 -7.86
C HIS A 52 30.22 -6.62 -7.35
N LYS A 53 31.11 -7.56 -7.03
CA LYS A 53 30.75 -8.88 -6.51
C LYS A 53 29.81 -8.78 -5.30
N GLY A 54 28.69 -9.49 -5.35
CA GLY A 54 27.63 -9.45 -4.33
C GLY A 54 26.62 -8.32 -4.48
N MET A 55 26.77 -7.41 -5.45
CA MET A 55 25.74 -6.43 -5.80
C MET A 55 24.72 -7.05 -6.76
N ALA A 56 23.49 -6.55 -6.75
CA ALA A 56 22.49 -7.00 -7.74
C ALA A 56 22.97 -6.66 -9.16
N ILE A 57 22.96 -7.65 -10.08
CA ILE A 57 23.45 -7.51 -11.46
C ILE A 57 22.74 -6.35 -12.19
N LEU A 58 21.49 -6.08 -11.80
CA LEU A 58 20.63 -5.09 -12.42
C LEU A 58 20.75 -3.68 -11.80
N VAL A 59 21.66 -3.42 -10.85
CA VAL A 59 21.82 -2.09 -10.22
C VAL A 59 22.02 -0.95 -11.22
N LYS A 60 22.57 -1.25 -12.40
CA LYS A 60 22.81 -0.26 -13.47
C LYS A 60 21.55 0.04 -14.31
N LYS A 61 20.45 -0.72 -14.14
CA LYS A 61 19.20 -0.52 -14.89
C LYS A 61 18.25 0.42 -14.13
N PRO A 62 17.74 1.49 -14.77
CA PRO A 62 16.85 2.44 -14.11
C PRO A 62 15.55 1.78 -13.61
N ALA A 63 15.02 0.79 -14.34
CA ALA A 63 13.84 0.04 -13.93
C ALA A 63 14.06 -0.75 -12.63
N PHE A 64 15.28 -1.24 -12.38
CA PHE A 64 15.59 -1.95 -11.13
C PHE A 64 15.68 -0.99 -9.94
N CYS A 65 16.29 0.19 -10.13
CA CYS A 65 16.28 1.22 -9.09
C CYS A 65 14.85 1.67 -8.75
N ALA A 66 13.99 1.85 -9.76
CA ALA A 66 12.58 2.14 -9.56
C ALA A 66 11.86 1.02 -8.78
N PHE A 67 12.10 -0.25 -9.13
CA PHE A 67 11.59 -1.40 -8.38
C PHE A 67 11.95 -1.35 -6.90
N VAL A 68 13.24 -1.18 -6.57
CA VAL A 68 13.70 -1.17 -5.18
C VAL A 68 13.06 -0.02 -4.38
N VAL A 69 13.03 1.19 -4.95
CA VAL A 69 12.47 2.36 -4.27
C VAL A 69 10.96 2.20 -4.05
N THR A 70 10.22 1.81 -5.08
CA THR A 70 8.77 1.62 -4.96
C THR A 70 8.39 0.45 -4.06
N ASN A 71 9.16 -0.64 -4.06
CA ASN A 71 8.98 -1.75 -3.13
C ASN A 71 9.24 -1.33 -1.67
N ALA A 72 10.24 -0.48 -1.41
CA ALA A 72 10.50 0.07 -0.08
C ALA A 72 9.39 1.01 0.38
N ILE A 73 8.87 1.89 -0.50
CA ILE A 73 7.73 2.76 -0.20
C ILE A 73 6.50 1.92 0.15
N ALA A 74 6.23 0.86 -0.61
CA ALA A 74 5.13 -0.05 -0.34
C ALA A 74 5.28 -0.73 1.04
N PHE A 75 6.48 -1.24 1.35
CA PHE A 75 6.77 -1.89 2.63
C PHE A 75 6.55 -0.93 3.80
N VAL A 76 7.14 0.27 3.75
CA VAL A 76 7.03 1.26 4.84
C VAL A 76 5.59 1.77 4.98
N GLY A 77 4.90 2.02 3.86
CA GLY A 77 3.49 2.44 3.87
C GLY A 77 2.58 1.39 4.50
N SER A 78 2.73 0.12 4.10
CA SER A 78 1.96 -0.98 4.69
C SER A 78 2.31 -1.23 6.16
N ALA A 79 3.59 -1.17 6.54
CA ALA A 79 4.01 -1.31 7.93
C ALA A 79 3.43 -0.20 8.83
N GLY A 80 3.40 1.05 8.33
CA GLY A 80 2.76 2.17 9.00
C GLY A 80 1.24 1.98 9.16
N ALA A 81 0.57 1.43 8.13
CA ALA A 81 -0.84 1.08 8.21
C ALA A 81 -1.10 -0.03 9.24
N VAL A 82 -0.28 -1.10 9.25
CA VAL A 82 -0.32 -2.17 10.26
C VAL A 82 -0.17 -1.59 11.66
N PHE A 83 0.82 -0.73 11.88
CA PHE A 83 1.02 -0.08 13.18
C PHE A 83 -0.20 0.76 13.60
N SER A 84 -0.78 1.50 12.66
CA SER A 84 -1.98 2.31 12.91
C SER A 84 -3.17 1.43 13.31
N TYR A 85 -3.43 0.33 12.58
CA TYR A 85 -4.49 -0.61 12.93
C TYR A 85 -4.23 -1.33 14.25
N PHE A 86 -2.97 -1.62 14.58
CA PHE A 86 -2.58 -2.18 15.86
C PHE A 86 -2.87 -1.21 17.01
N VAL A 87 -2.52 0.08 16.86
CA VAL A 87 -2.86 1.13 17.83
C VAL A 87 -4.37 1.26 18.01
N MET A 88 -5.15 1.18 16.92
CA MET A 88 -6.61 1.16 17.01
C MET A 88 -7.15 -0.06 17.76
N ALA A 89 -6.53 -1.22 17.61
CA ALA A 89 -6.92 -2.45 18.31
C ALA A 89 -6.51 -2.46 19.79
N ALA A 90 -5.37 -1.84 20.11
CA ALA A 90 -4.84 -1.76 21.47
C ALA A 90 -5.57 -0.70 22.34
N ASN A 91 -6.06 0.36 21.73
CA ASN A 91 -6.87 1.35 22.44
C ASN A 91 -8.26 0.77 22.74
N HIS A 92 -8.69 0.88 24.00
CA HIS A 92 -10.04 0.50 24.43
C HIS A 92 -11.08 1.27 23.59
N ARG A 93 -12.25 0.65 23.39
CA ARG A 93 -13.35 1.27 22.64
C ARG A 93 -13.57 2.70 23.14
N PRO A 94 -13.57 3.71 22.24
CA PRO A 94 -13.76 5.09 22.64
C PRO A 94 -15.05 5.17 23.46
N LYS A 95 -15.04 5.94 24.54
CA LYS A 95 -16.24 6.21 25.34
C LYS A 95 -16.80 7.60 25.04
N THR A 96 -15.97 8.43 24.42
CA THR A 96 -16.25 9.85 24.22
C THR A 96 -16.06 10.26 22.77
N LYS A 97 -16.73 11.35 22.38
CA LYS A 97 -16.67 11.86 21.00
C LYS A 97 -15.28 12.34 20.59
N GLU A 98 -14.44 12.75 21.54
CA GLU A 98 -13.06 13.14 21.28
C GLU A 98 -12.19 11.94 20.90
N GLU A 99 -12.26 10.86 21.68
CA GLU A 99 -11.58 9.60 21.38
C GLU A 99 -12.07 8.99 20.06
N LEU A 100 -13.37 9.08 19.77
CA LEU A 100 -13.95 8.67 18.49
C LEU A 100 -13.34 9.46 17.32
N ARG A 101 -13.16 10.78 17.47
CA ARG A 101 -12.54 11.63 16.44
C ARG A 101 -11.09 11.24 16.19
N VAL A 102 -10.34 10.96 17.26
CA VAL A 102 -8.96 10.45 17.16
C VAL A 102 -8.92 9.11 16.44
N LEU A 103 -9.80 8.16 16.81
CA LEU A 103 -9.91 6.86 16.16
C LEU A 103 -10.20 6.98 14.65
N LYS A 104 -11.15 7.85 14.28
CA LYS A 104 -11.50 8.11 12.88
C LYS A 104 -10.34 8.73 12.10
N ASN A 105 -9.56 9.62 12.72
CA ASN A 105 -8.37 10.19 12.10
C ASN A 105 -7.29 9.13 11.89
N ILE A 106 -7.01 8.27 12.87
CA ILE A 106 -6.05 7.18 12.72
C ILE A 106 -6.48 6.23 11.59
N TYR A 107 -7.76 5.84 11.57
CA TYR A 107 -8.31 5.00 10.51
C TYR A 107 -8.17 5.64 9.12
N ARG A 108 -8.42 6.95 9.02
CA ARG A 108 -8.26 7.71 7.77
C ARG A 108 -6.81 7.72 7.30
N VAL A 109 -5.85 7.98 8.20
CA VAL A 109 -4.42 7.97 7.89
C VAL A 109 -3.97 6.58 7.45
N ALA A 110 -4.36 5.53 8.19
CA ALA A 110 -4.06 4.14 7.85
C ALA A 110 -4.59 3.75 6.47
N THR A 111 -5.82 4.18 6.14
CA THR A 111 -6.44 3.95 4.85
C THR A 111 -5.67 4.63 3.72
N ILE A 112 -5.25 5.89 3.91
CA ILE A 112 -4.45 6.62 2.91
C ILE A 112 -3.10 5.93 2.68
N LEU A 113 -2.39 5.56 3.76
CA LEU A 113 -1.13 4.82 3.68
C LEU A 113 -1.31 3.49 2.93
N GLN A 114 -2.42 2.80 3.18
CA GLN A 114 -2.74 1.54 2.51
C GLN A 114 -2.96 1.73 1.01
N PHE A 115 -3.69 2.78 0.59
CA PHE A 115 -3.85 3.09 -0.84
C PHE A 115 -2.53 3.45 -1.51
N LEU A 116 -1.67 4.23 -0.85
CA LEU A 116 -0.33 4.57 -1.34
C LEU A 116 0.56 3.32 -1.46
N ALA A 117 0.45 2.39 -0.51
CA ALA A 117 1.19 1.14 -0.58
C ALA A 117 0.71 0.24 -1.72
N MET A 118 -0.61 0.11 -1.91
CA MET A 118 -1.18 -0.67 -3.02
C MET A 118 -0.73 -0.16 -4.39
N SER A 119 -0.69 1.17 -4.59
CA SER A 119 -0.19 1.74 -5.84
C SER A 119 1.32 1.50 -6.03
N ALA A 120 2.09 1.66 -4.96
CA ALA A 120 3.53 1.40 -4.98
C ALA A 120 3.86 -0.07 -5.29
N VAL A 121 3.09 -1.04 -4.78
CA VAL A 121 3.25 -2.47 -5.12
C VAL A 121 3.02 -2.73 -6.61
N VAL A 122 2.01 -2.12 -7.22
CA VAL A 122 1.76 -2.26 -8.66
C VAL A 122 2.93 -1.72 -9.48
N ILE A 123 3.46 -0.55 -9.11
CA ILE A 123 4.61 0.04 -9.79
C ILE A 123 5.86 -0.83 -9.60
N ALA A 124 6.10 -1.33 -8.38
CA ALA A 124 7.19 -2.25 -8.10
C ALA A 124 7.07 -3.51 -8.98
N PHE A 125 5.89 -4.12 -9.04
CA PHE A 125 5.68 -5.29 -9.87
C PHE A 125 5.98 -5.04 -11.35
N VAL A 126 5.48 -3.93 -11.92
CA VAL A 126 5.72 -3.54 -13.32
C VAL A 126 7.20 -3.30 -13.59
N THR A 127 7.86 -2.50 -12.74
CA THR A 127 9.26 -2.11 -12.91
C THR A 127 10.21 -3.29 -12.68
N GLY A 128 9.91 -4.17 -11.71
CA GLY A 128 10.63 -5.40 -11.46
C GLY A 128 10.57 -6.36 -12.65
N LEU A 129 9.36 -6.60 -13.19
CA LEU A 129 9.19 -7.40 -14.40
C LEU A 129 9.92 -6.79 -15.59
N TYR A 130 9.81 -5.48 -15.80
CA TYR A 130 10.51 -4.79 -16.88
C TYR A 130 12.04 -4.94 -16.77
N ALA A 131 12.59 -4.83 -15.55
CA ALA A 131 14.02 -4.99 -15.31
C ALA A 131 14.51 -6.41 -15.67
N THR A 132 13.71 -7.44 -15.37
CA THR A 132 14.01 -8.85 -15.70
C THR A 132 13.80 -9.20 -17.17
N LEU A 133 12.74 -8.70 -17.80
CA LEU A 133 12.31 -9.10 -19.15
C LEU A 133 12.82 -8.15 -20.25
N SER A 134 13.81 -7.30 -19.97
CA SER A 134 14.26 -6.21 -20.85
C SER A 134 14.71 -6.63 -22.26
N HIS A 135 14.79 -7.92 -22.57
CA HIS A 135 15.10 -8.45 -23.90
C HIS A 135 13.85 -8.70 -24.77
N SER A 136 12.63 -8.70 -24.21
CA SER A 136 11.38 -8.97 -24.96
C SER A 136 10.38 -7.80 -24.87
N VAL A 137 10.29 -7.03 -25.95
CA VAL A 137 9.45 -5.81 -26.06
C VAL A 137 7.95 -6.12 -25.92
N SER A 138 7.51 -7.31 -26.36
CA SER A 138 6.10 -7.73 -26.29
C SER A 138 5.61 -7.90 -24.85
N LEU A 139 6.43 -8.51 -23.98
CA LEU A 139 6.10 -8.74 -22.58
C LEU A 139 6.14 -7.44 -21.78
N ALA A 140 7.12 -6.58 -22.05
CA ALA A 140 7.21 -5.25 -21.43
C ALA A 140 5.96 -4.39 -21.73
N THR A 141 5.46 -4.44 -22.96
CA THR A 141 4.26 -3.68 -23.38
C THR A 141 3.00 -4.19 -22.66
N SER A 142 2.84 -5.51 -22.54
CA SER A 142 1.72 -6.13 -21.83
C SER A 142 1.71 -5.76 -20.34
N VAL A 143 2.86 -5.83 -19.66
CA VAL A 143 2.99 -5.47 -18.24
C VAL A 143 2.68 -3.99 -18.00
N CYS A 144 3.12 -3.10 -18.90
CA CYS A 144 2.81 -1.68 -18.83
C CYS A 144 1.31 -1.41 -18.97
N ALA A 145 0.64 -2.10 -19.91
CA ALA A 145 -0.81 -1.98 -20.11
C ALA A 145 -1.60 -2.44 -18.87
N ILE A 146 -1.21 -3.56 -18.25
CA ILE A 146 -1.83 -4.06 -17.01
C ILE A 146 -1.64 -3.07 -15.85
N GLY A 147 -0.45 -2.49 -15.71
CA GLY A 147 -0.17 -1.45 -14.71
C GLY A 147 -1.05 -0.21 -14.89
N CYS A 148 -1.15 0.30 -16.12
CA CYS A 148 -2.02 1.43 -16.46
C CYS A 148 -3.49 1.15 -16.18
N LEU A 149 -3.99 -0.05 -16.54
CA LEU A 149 -5.36 -0.46 -16.24
C LEU A 149 -5.64 -0.51 -14.74
N SER A 150 -4.71 -1.08 -13.96
CA SER A 150 -4.82 -1.11 -12.50
C SER A 150 -4.89 0.30 -11.90
N PHE A 151 -4.01 1.20 -12.35
CA PHE A 151 -4.00 2.59 -11.90
C PHE A 151 -5.29 3.34 -12.24
N ILE A 152 -5.81 3.15 -13.46
CA ILE A 152 -7.10 3.73 -13.90
C ILE A 152 -8.24 3.22 -13.00
N ILE A 153 -8.28 1.93 -12.69
CA ILE A 153 -9.28 1.35 -11.78
C ILE A 153 -9.16 1.98 -10.38
N TYR A 154 -7.96 2.12 -9.83
CA TYR A 154 -7.77 2.78 -8.52
C TYR A 154 -8.23 4.24 -8.52
N VAL A 155 -7.90 5.00 -9.56
CA VAL A 155 -8.33 6.39 -9.70
C VAL A 155 -9.84 6.48 -9.84
N LEU A 156 -10.47 5.60 -10.63
CA LEU A 156 -11.92 5.55 -10.76
C LEU A 156 -12.60 5.23 -9.42
N VAL A 157 -12.11 4.25 -8.67
CA VAL A 157 -12.63 3.92 -7.32
C VAL A 157 -12.48 5.11 -6.38
N LEU A 158 -11.31 5.77 -6.36
CA LEU A 158 -11.08 7.00 -5.58
C LEU A 158 -12.03 8.13 -5.99
N LEU A 159 -12.27 8.33 -7.28
CA LEU A 159 -13.20 9.33 -7.80
C LEU A 159 -14.66 9.02 -7.42
N LEU A 160 -15.05 7.74 -7.45
CA LEU A 160 -16.39 7.31 -7.02
C LEU A 160 -16.58 7.54 -5.51
N ILE A 161 -15.56 7.22 -4.70
CA ILE A 161 -15.58 7.48 -3.26
C ILE A 161 -15.62 8.99 -2.99
N TYR A 162 -14.80 9.78 -3.68
CA TYR A 162 -14.78 11.23 -3.54
C TYR A 162 -16.13 11.86 -3.92
N LYS A 163 -16.70 11.44 -5.06
CA LYS A 163 -18.03 11.89 -5.50
C LYS A 163 -19.13 11.48 -4.52
N GLY A 164 -19.08 10.27 -3.97
CA GLY A 164 -20.02 9.81 -2.95
C GLY A 164 -19.95 10.67 -1.68
N LEU A 165 -18.74 11.08 -1.27
CA LEU A 165 -18.51 11.94 -0.13
C LEU A 165 -19.00 13.39 -0.38
N THR A 166 -18.82 13.93 -1.58
CA THR A 166 -19.32 15.27 -1.95
C THR A 166 -20.81 15.30 -2.32
N GLY A 167 -21.41 14.16 -2.67
CA GLY A 167 -22.83 14.06 -2.99
C GLY A 167 -23.73 14.20 -1.75
N GLU A 168 -23.25 13.80 -0.57
CA GLU A 168 -23.94 14.04 0.70
C GLU A 168 -23.96 15.52 1.10
N THR A 169 -22.99 16.33 0.67
CA THR A 169 -22.91 17.76 1.04
C THR A 169 -23.80 18.70 0.22
N THR A 170 -24.34 18.25 -0.92
CA THR A 170 -25.18 19.09 -1.80
C THR A 170 -26.69 18.87 -1.58
N ASN A 171 -27.06 17.87 -0.77
CA ASN A 171 -28.46 17.53 -0.45
C ASN A 171 -28.90 17.96 0.97
N GLN A 172 -28.15 18.83 1.64
CA GLN A 172 -28.60 19.61 2.80
C GLN A 172 -28.61 21.09 2.44
#